data_AF-A0A5N8W132-F1
#
_entry.id   AF-A0A5N8W132-F1
#
_cell.length_a   1.000
_cell.length_b   1.000
_cell.length_c   1.000
_cell.angle_alpha   90.00
_cell.angle_beta   90.00
_cell.angle_gamma   90.00
#
_symmetry.space_group_name_H-M   'P 1'
#
loop_
_entity.id
_entity.type
_entity.pdbx_description
1 polymer ?
#
loop_
_entity_poly.entity_id
_entity_poly.type
_entity_poly.pdbx_seq_one_letter_code
_entity_poly.pdbx_strand_id
1 'polypeptide(L)'
;MKAEPASQQTLEHFYLTLQAAVAGVEVAIAPYAAARDDLERGQLVAPIGFVPDGTSYHLLSRRSGEQDARVRQLTAWLQAQTSQLENDLGAA
;
A
#
# COMPACT_ATOMS: atom_id res chain seq x y z
N MET A 1 5.71 -27.39 20.22
CA MET A 1 6.43 -27.24 18.94
C MET A 1 7.05 -25.84 18.96
N LYS A 2 8.36 -25.72 19.11
CA LYS A 2 9.06 -24.42 19.01
C LYS A 2 9.40 -24.24 17.53
N ALA A 3 8.81 -23.24 16.88
CA ALA A 3 9.25 -22.84 15.55
C ALA A 3 10.58 -22.10 15.72
N GLU A 4 11.65 -22.62 15.14
CA GLU A 4 12.88 -21.85 14.95
C GLU A 4 12.55 -20.71 13.97
N PRO A 5 12.96 -19.45 14.25
CA PRO A 5 12.68 -18.35 13.34
C PRO A 5 13.36 -18.63 12.00
N ALA A 6 12.58 -18.64 10.93
CA ALA A 6 13.13 -18.68 9.58
C ALA A 6 14.08 -17.49 9.37
N SER A 7 15.08 -17.65 8.50
CA SER A 7 16.01 -16.58 8.16
C SER A 7 15.24 -15.35 7.69
N GLN A 8 15.24 -14.27 8.49
CA GLN A 8 14.52 -13.05 8.16
C GLN A 8 15.31 -12.27 7.10
N GLN A 9 14.75 -12.11 5.90
CA GLN A 9 15.34 -11.25 4.88
C GLN A 9 14.85 -9.82 5.04
N THR A 10 15.76 -8.87 5.22
CA THR A 10 15.43 -7.44 5.19
C THR A 10 15.52 -6.97 3.74
N LEU A 11 14.36 -6.65 3.16
CA LEU A 11 14.25 -6.08 1.82
C LEU A 11 13.97 -4.58 1.92
N GLU A 12 14.67 -3.78 1.12
CA GLU A 12 14.64 -2.32 1.24
C GLU A 12 13.31 -1.67 0.79
N HIS A 13 12.48 -2.42 0.05
CA HIS A 13 11.26 -1.89 -0.58
C HIS A 13 10.08 -2.85 -0.42
N PHE A 14 8.89 -2.31 -0.13
CA PHE A 14 7.65 -3.10 0.02
C PHE A 14 7.31 -3.96 -1.20
N TYR A 15 7.65 -3.51 -2.42
CA TYR A 15 7.37 -4.32 -3.61
C TYR A 15 8.19 -5.62 -3.62
N LEU A 16 9.41 -5.63 -3.08
CA LEU A 16 10.23 -6.84 -3.02
C LEU A 16 9.65 -7.85 -2.03
N THR A 17 9.18 -7.40 -0.86
CA THR A 17 8.51 -8.27 0.11
C THR A 17 7.20 -8.83 -0.46
N LEU A 18 6.42 -8.00 -1.17
CA LEU A 18 5.20 -8.45 -1.85
C LEU A 18 5.48 -9.48 -2.95
N GLN A 19 6.51 -9.30 -3.77
CA GLN A 19 6.88 -10.29 -4.79
C GLN A 19 7.33 -11.62 -4.18
N ALA A 20 8.05 -11.59 -3.06
CA ALA A 20 8.40 -12.81 -2.32
C ALA A 20 7.16 -13.54 -1.78
N ALA A 21 6.16 -12.78 -1.31
CA ALA A 21 4.88 -13.33 -0.87
C ALA A 21 4.06 -13.91 -2.03
N VAL A 22 4.00 -13.23 -3.18
CA VAL A 22 3.35 -13.73 -4.41
C VAL A 22 4.01 -15.03 -4.89
N ALA A 23 5.33 -15.14 -4.78
CA ALA A 23 6.07 -16.36 -5.10
C ALA A 23 5.86 -17.49 -4.07
N GLY A 24 5.12 -17.26 -2.99
CA GLY A 24 4.83 -18.24 -1.94
C GLY A 24 6.02 -18.58 -1.04
N VAL A 25 7.05 -17.72 -1.02
CA VAL A 25 8.28 -17.97 -0.26
C VAL A 25 8.16 -17.46 1.18
N GLU A 26 7.44 -16.35 1.38
CA GLU A 26 7.30 -15.70 2.69
C GLU A 26 5.91 -15.05 2.91
N VAL A 27 5.68 -14.53 4.11
CA VAL A 27 4.56 -13.63 4.42
C VAL A 27 5.07 -12.20 4.44
N ALA A 28 4.35 -11.27 3.81
CA ALA A 28 4.71 -9.85 3.77
C ALA A 28 3.83 -8.99 4.68
N ILE A 29 4.45 -8.02 5.36
CA ILE A 29 3.77 -6.86 5.94
C ILE A 29 4.00 -5.68 4.99
N ALA A 30 2.92 -5.09 4.50
CA ALA A 30 2.98 -4.02 3.51
C ALA A 30 1.79 -3.07 3.66
N PRO A 31 1.90 -1.80 3.21
CA PRO A 31 0.77 -0.89 3.15
C PRO A 31 -0.26 -1.39 2.14
N TYR A 32 -1.55 -1.20 2.45
CA TYR A 32 -2.66 -1.64 1.60
C TYR A 32 -2.52 -1.14 0.15
N ALA A 33 -2.12 0.11 -0.03
CA ALA A 33 -1.94 0.71 -1.34
C ALA A 33 -0.92 -0.04 -2.23
N ALA A 34 0.07 -0.72 -1.65
CA ALA A 34 1.02 -1.53 -2.40
C ALA A 34 0.51 -2.95 -2.67
N ALA A 35 -0.31 -3.50 -1.78
CA ALA A 35 -0.83 -4.86 -1.88
C ALA A 35 -2.14 -4.98 -2.68
N ARG A 36 -2.89 -3.88 -2.85
CA ARG A 36 -4.25 -3.87 -3.40
C ARG A 36 -4.37 -4.65 -4.71
N ASP A 37 -3.56 -4.31 -5.71
CA ASP A 37 -3.71 -4.90 -7.04
C ASP A 37 -3.47 -6.42 -7.04
N ASP A 38 -2.57 -6.92 -6.20
CA ASP A 38 -2.31 -8.36 -6.07
C ASP A 38 -3.40 -9.07 -5.23
N LEU A 39 -4.04 -8.37 -4.28
CA LEU A 39 -5.24 -8.84 -3.57
C LEU A 39 -6.44 -8.94 -4.51
N GLU A 40 -6.68 -7.90 -5.33
CA GLU A 40 -7.78 -7.88 -6.33
C GLU A 40 -7.63 -9.00 -7.36
N ARG A 41 -6.40 -9.32 -7.76
CA ARG A 41 -6.09 -10.44 -8.68
C ARG A 41 -6.11 -11.81 -8.00
N GLY A 42 -6.30 -11.87 -6.68
CA GLY A 42 -6.25 -13.11 -5.89
C GLY A 42 -4.87 -13.78 -5.88
N GLN A 43 -3.80 -13.04 -6.21
CA GLN A 43 -2.42 -13.53 -6.07
C GLN A 43 -1.97 -13.52 -4.61
N LEU A 44 -2.49 -12.57 -3.85
CA LEU A 44 -2.32 -12.48 -2.41
C LEU A 44 -3.67 -12.61 -1.69
N VAL A 45 -3.58 -13.00 -0.42
CA VAL A 45 -4.68 -12.91 0.55
C VAL A 45 -4.17 -12.18 1.79
N ALA A 46 -5.06 -11.49 2.50
CA ALA A 46 -4.75 -10.80 3.76
C ALA A 46 -5.35 -11.57 4.95
N PRO A 47 -4.70 -12.64 5.44
CA PRO A 47 -5.30 -13.54 6.44
C PRO A 47 -5.53 -12.88 7.81
N ILE A 48 -4.82 -11.78 8.09
CA ILE A 48 -4.92 -11.01 9.34
C ILE A 48 -5.57 -9.63 9.08
N GLY A 49 -6.00 -9.36 7.85
CA GLY A 49 -6.54 -8.06 7.44
C GLY A 49 -5.51 -6.92 7.46
N PHE A 50 -6.01 -5.69 7.31
CA PHE A 50 -5.25 -4.45 7.40
C PHE A 50 -5.78 -3.59 8.54
N VAL A 51 -4.88 -2.86 9.21
CA VAL A 51 -5.23 -1.91 10.27
C VAL A 51 -4.60 -0.54 9.96
N PRO A 52 -5.28 0.57 10.28
CA PRO A 52 -4.67 1.90 10.17
C PRO A 52 -3.45 2.01 11.10
N ASP A 53 -2.32 2.41 10.55
CA ASP A 53 -1.06 2.63 11.29
C ASP A 53 -0.82 4.11 11.65
N GLY A 54 -1.77 4.99 11.29
CA GLY A 54 -1.68 6.44 11.49
C GLY A 54 -0.83 7.18 10.45
N THR A 55 -0.33 6.49 9.42
CA THR A 55 0.39 7.10 8.31
C THR A 55 -0.56 7.64 7.24
N SER A 56 -0.08 8.55 6.40
CA SER A 56 -0.87 9.16 5.33
C SER A 56 0.02 9.55 4.15
N TYR A 57 -0.53 9.46 2.94
CA TYR A 57 0.15 9.91 1.72
C TYR A 57 -0.09 11.41 1.51
N HIS A 58 1.00 12.17 1.30
CA HIS A 58 0.93 13.61 1.10
C HIS A 58 1.56 14.03 -0.23
N LEU A 59 0.92 14.97 -0.92
CA LEU A 59 1.50 15.65 -2.07
C LEU A 59 2.18 16.94 -1.62
N LEU A 60 3.48 17.06 -1.86
CA LEU A 60 4.27 18.24 -1.52
C LEU A 60 4.59 19.06 -2.77
N SER A 61 4.31 20.36 -2.72
CA SER A 61 4.60 21.30 -3.81
C SER A 61 5.18 22.61 -3.27
N ARG A 62 6.10 23.22 -4.02
CA ARG A 62 6.69 24.53 -3.66
C ARG A 62 5.67 25.67 -3.71
N ARG A 63 4.67 25.56 -4.58
CA ARG A 63 3.57 26.52 -4.73
C ARG A 63 2.28 25.83 -4.32
N SER A 64 1.43 26.52 -3.57
CA SER A 64 0.13 25.97 -3.19
C SER A 64 -0.73 25.78 -4.44
N GLY A 65 -1.75 24.94 -4.33
CA GLY A 65 -2.71 24.75 -5.40
C GLY A 65 -3.40 26.06 -5.82
N GLU A 66 -3.64 26.99 -4.90
CA GLU A 66 -4.19 28.31 -5.20
C GLU A 66 -3.29 29.14 -6.12
N GLN A 67 -1.98 28.91 -6.07
CA GLN A 67 -0.97 29.63 -6.84
C GLN A 67 -0.61 28.94 -8.17
N ASP A 68 -0.93 27.66 -8.33
CA ASP A 68 -0.66 26.90 -9.56
C ASP A 68 -1.80 25.93 -9.90
N ALA A 69 -2.52 26.24 -10.98
CA ALA A 69 -3.64 25.43 -11.46
C ALA A 69 -3.25 23.99 -11.79
N ARG A 70 -1.98 23.73 -12.19
CA ARG A 70 -1.50 22.37 -12.49
C ARG A 70 -1.37 21.53 -11.23
N VAL A 71 -0.90 22.13 -10.13
CA VAL A 71 -0.86 21.48 -8.81
C VAL A 71 -2.28 21.13 -8.40
N ARG A 72 -3.22 22.08 -8.48
CA ARG A 72 -4.65 21.81 -8.20
C ARG A 72 -5.21 20.66 -9.02
N GLN A 73 -4.96 20.66 -10.32
CA GLN A 73 -5.47 19.63 -11.23
C GLN A 73 -4.88 18.26 -10.91
N LEU A 74 -3.57 18.18 -10.64
CA LEU A 74 -2.91 16.94 -10.23
C LEU A 74 -3.44 16.43 -8.89
N THR A 75 -3.60 17.31 -7.89
CA THR A 75 -4.15 16.94 -6.59
C THR A 75 -5.55 16.36 -6.74
N ALA A 76 -6.43 17.03 -7.49
CA ALA A 76 -7.80 16.57 -7.72
C ALA A 76 -7.84 15.22 -8.45
N TRP A 77 -6.97 15.04 -9.45
CA TRP A 77 -6.85 13.78 -10.16
C TRP A 77 -6.35 12.65 -9.24
N LEU A 78 -5.30 12.88 -8.45
CA LEU A 78 -4.77 11.89 -7.49
C LEU A 78 -5.84 11.48 -6.48
N GLN A 79 -6.55 12.45 -5.88
CA GLN A 79 -7.65 12.19 -4.94
C GLN A 79 -8.73 11.31 -5.58
N ALA A 80 -9.12 11.60 -6.83
CA ALA A 80 -10.09 10.79 -7.54
C ALA A 80 -9.58 9.36 -7.82
N GLN A 81 -8.30 9.20 -8.15
CA GLN A 81 -7.71 7.86 -8.35
C GLN A 81 -7.61 7.06 -7.05
N THR A 82 -7.34 7.72 -5.92
CA THR A 82 -7.13 7.06 -4.63
C THR A 82 -8.41 6.92 -3.81
N SER A 83 -9.52 7.53 -4.21
CA SER A 83 -10.81 7.44 -3.49
C SER A 83 -11.29 5.98 -3.32
N GLN A 84 -10.92 5.09 -4.25
CA GLN A 84 -11.29 3.67 -4.15
C GLN A 84 -10.51 2.95 -3.03
N LEU A 85 -9.24 3.30 -2.81
CA LEU A 85 -8.43 2.68 -1.74
C LEU A 85 -9.06 2.86 -0.36
N GLU A 86 -9.64 4.04 -0.09
CA GLU A 86 -10.31 4.32 1.18
C GLU A 86 -11.61 3.51 1.33
N ASN A 87 -12.37 3.34 0.24
CA ASN A 87 -13.59 2.55 0.26
C ASN A 87 -13.31 1.07 0.50
N ASP A 88 -12.25 0.53 -0.11
CA ASP A 88 -11.89 -0.88 0.03
C ASP A 88 -11.46 -1.23 1.47
N LEU A 89 -10.77 -0.30 2.14
CA LEU A 89 -10.41 -0.43 3.57
C LEU A 89 -11.62 -0.27 4.50
N GLY A 90 -12.62 0.52 4.11
CA GLY A 90 -13.85 0.71 4.89
C GLY A 90 -14.87 -0.44 4.73
N ALA A 91 -14.71 -1.27 3.70
CA ALA A 91 -15.59 -2.40 3.40
C ALA A 91 -15.10 -3.75 3.96
N ALA A 92 -13.91 -3.78 4.57
CA ALA A 92 -13.26 -4.97 5.12
C ALA A 92 -13.56 -5.20 6.62
#